data_AF-A0A2V6L139-F1
#
_entry.id   AF-A0A2V6L139-F1
#
_cell.length_a   1.000
_cell.length_b   1.000
_cell.length_c   1.000
_cell.angle_alpha   90.00
_cell.angle_beta   90.00
_cell.angle_gamma   90.00
#
_symmetry.space_group_name_H-M   'P 1'
#
loop_
_entity.id
_entity.type
_entity.pdbx_description
1 polymer ?
#
loop_
_entity_poly.entity_id
_entity_poly.type
_entity_poly.pdbx_seq_one_letter_code
_entity_poly.pdbx_strand_id
1 'polypeptide(L)'
;MPVTGVFGLAENGASILNPGVRFIACVAAIALASGALAQISPAPKRPVDQLIPWLLDEEQELRGVSFSEVIFDTTGKKVLPFDANNAIDRRVAKAISAACDETVKRLNTAHGAIQNVNRINEVSSHFEDSLRELLNTTHGLRCDFPLTAEEKAQRSGYPDLRITDLESKRVFYLDPKLYAAGSRDSSFRAFYFEPKK
;
A
#
# COMPACT_ATOMS: atom_id res chain seq x y z
N MET A 1 9.83 -7.12 -23.10
CA MET A 1 10.45 -6.06 -22.26
C MET A 1 11.01 -6.70 -20.99
N PRO A 2 12.24 -6.39 -20.54
CA PRO A 2 12.76 -6.97 -19.30
C PRO A 2 12.12 -6.31 -18.07
N VAL A 3 11.55 -7.12 -17.18
CA VAL A 3 10.99 -6.66 -15.89
C VAL A 3 11.88 -7.06 -14.73
N THR A 4 11.78 -6.33 -13.62
CA THR A 4 12.44 -6.60 -12.35
C THR A 4 11.41 -6.43 -11.22
N GLY A 5 11.56 -7.19 -10.12
CA GLY A 5 10.66 -7.15 -8.96
C GLY A 5 11.33 -6.57 -7.70
N VAL A 6 10.55 -5.87 -6.86
CA VAL A 6 10.93 -5.51 -5.47
C VAL A 6 9.82 -5.95 -4.53
N PHE A 7 10.19 -6.29 -3.29
CA PHE A 7 9.26 -6.52 -2.18
C PHE A 7 9.39 -5.38 -1.17
N GLY A 8 8.27 -4.77 -0.82
CA GLY A 8 8.19 -3.85 0.31
C GLY A 8 7.77 -4.62 1.55
N LEU A 9 8.64 -4.66 2.57
CA LEU A 9 8.22 -4.83 3.95
C LEU A 9 8.02 -3.41 4.50
N ALA A 10 6.82 -3.12 5.03
CA ALA A 10 6.52 -1.78 5.53
C ALA A 10 7.42 -1.46 6.74
N GLU A 11 8.43 -0.61 6.54
CA GLU A 11 9.25 -0.02 7.60
C GLU A 11 8.69 1.37 7.94
N ASN A 12 8.42 1.61 9.22
CA ASN A 12 7.89 2.87 9.74
C ASN A 12 8.99 3.94 9.79
N GLY A 13 8.83 5.03 9.05
CA GLY A 13 9.72 6.20 9.08
C GLY A 13 9.04 7.41 9.72
N ALA A 14 9.61 7.91 10.81
CA ALA A 14 9.08 8.98 11.67
C ALA A 14 9.21 10.40 11.08
N SER A 15 8.22 11.25 11.41
CA SER A 15 8.16 12.69 11.13
C SER A 15 9.22 13.50 11.88
N ILE A 16 9.76 14.54 11.23
CA ILE A 16 10.44 15.67 11.89
C ILE A 16 9.71 16.96 11.50
N LEU A 17 9.08 17.57 12.50
CA LEU A 17 8.47 18.89 12.49
C LEU A 17 9.56 19.97 12.62
N ASN A 18 9.39 21.15 12.02
CA ASN A 18 9.92 22.39 12.62
C ASN A 18 9.05 23.60 12.25
N PRO A 19 8.58 24.41 13.23
CA PRO A 19 7.72 25.56 12.99
C PRO A 19 8.54 26.86 12.98
N GLY A 20 8.11 27.83 12.17
CA GLY A 20 8.64 29.19 12.32
C GLY A 20 8.30 30.08 11.14
N VAL A 21 7.41 31.04 11.36
CA VAL A 21 7.75 32.46 11.40
C VAL A 21 6.47 33.23 11.75
N ARG A 22 6.52 33.93 12.88
CA ARG A 22 5.56 34.95 13.29
C ARG A 22 5.90 36.24 12.55
N PHE A 23 4.90 36.91 11.98
CA PHE A 23 5.03 38.33 11.64
C PHE A 23 3.89 39.11 12.28
N ILE A 24 4.29 39.98 13.22
CA ILE A 24 3.46 41.01 13.83
C ILE A 24 3.64 42.27 12.97
N ALA A 25 2.54 42.83 12.49
CA ALA A 25 2.50 44.24 12.10
C ALA A 25 1.09 44.78 12.35
N CYS A 26 0.94 45.49 13.46
CA CYS A 26 -0.18 46.37 13.74
C CYS A 26 -0.12 47.59 12.81
N VAL A 27 -1.21 47.91 12.12
CA VAL A 27 -1.57 49.30 11.81
C VAL A 27 -3.06 49.45 12.06
N ALA A 28 -3.39 50.24 13.07
CA ALA A 28 -4.73 50.67 13.40
C ALA A 28 -5.15 51.80 12.45
N ALA A 29 -6.33 51.67 11.85
CA ALA A 29 -7.08 52.79 11.31
C ALA A 29 -8.53 52.65 11.78
N ILE A 30 -8.90 53.53 12.72
CA ILE A 30 -10.24 53.68 13.25
C ILE A 30 -11.08 54.37 12.18
N ALA A 31 -12.07 53.66 11.64
CA ALA A 31 -13.18 54.26 10.93
C ALA A 31 -14.47 53.85 11.64
N LEU A 32 -15.02 54.78 12.44
CA LEU A 32 -16.35 54.67 13.02
C LEU A 32 -17.37 54.91 11.91
N ALA A 33 -17.83 53.84 11.29
CA ALA A 33 -19.04 53.82 10.48
C ALA A 33 -20.11 53.04 11.24
N SER A 34 -21.11 53.74 11.77
CA SER A 34 -22.33 53.15 12.33
C SER A 34 -23.18 52.57 11.20
N GLY A 35 -22.78 51.40 10.72
CA GLY A 35 -23.63 50.51 9.94
C GLY A 35 -24.16 49.43 10.87
N ALA A 36 -25.48 49.35 11.04
CA ALA A 36 -26.09 48.15 11.60
C ALA A 36 -25.80 46.98 10.65
N LEU A 37 -24.70 46.26 10.88
CA LEU A 37 -24.48 44.97 10.25
C LEU A 37 -25.54 44.04 10.82
N ALA A 38 -26.54 43.74 9.99
CA ALA A 38 -27.27 42.50 10.14
C ALA A 38 -26.22 41.38 10.18
N GLN A 39 -26.07 40.74 11.34
CA GLN A 39 -25.30 39.50 11.43
C GLN A 39 -26.04 38.46 10.60
N ILE A 40 -25.68 38.37 9.32
CA ILE A 40 -25.97 37.21 8.50
C ILE A 40 -25.24 36.08 9.20
N SER A 41 -25.98 35.29 9.99
CA SER A 41 -25.42 34.06 10.54
C SER A 41 -24.89 33.26 9.35
N PRO A 42 -23.61 32.88 9.35
CA PRO A 42 -23.05 32.13 8.24
C PRO A 42 -23.93 30.90 8.05
N ALA A 43 -24.34 30.64 6.80
CA ALA A 43 -25.10 29.45 6.48
C ALA A 43 -24.38 28.23 7.09
N PRO A 44 -25.12 27.29 7.70
CA PRO A 44 -24.51 26.13 8.34
C PRO A 44 -23.62 25.44 7.32
N LYS A 45 -22.32 25.31 7.65
CA LYS A 45 -21.33 24.65 6.79
C LYS A 45 -21.87 23.27 6.44
N ARG A 46 -22.04 22.99 5.15
CA ARG A 46 -22.47 21.67 4.72
C ARG A 46 -21.36 20.67 5.04
N PRO A 47 -21.67 19.40 5.31
CA PRO A 47 -20.64 18.38 5.53
C PRO A 47 -19.57 18.36 4.42
N VAL A 48 -19.98 18.59 3.17
CA VAL A 48 -19.06 18.67 2.02
C VAL A 48 -18.05 19.82 2.11
N ASP A 49 -18.42 20.93 2.74
CA ASP A 49 -17.56 22.11 2.87
C ASP A 49 -16.42 21.87 3.87
N GLN A 50 -16.54 20.83 4.73
CA GLN A 50 -15.48 20.37 5.63
C GLN A 50 -14.65 19.24 4.98
N LEU A 51 -15.28 18.42 4.14
CA LEU A 51 -14.65 17.27 3.50
C LEU A 51 -13.73 17.65 2.34
N ILE A 52 -14.09 18.66 1.54
CA ILE A 52 -13.29 19.04 0.35
C ILE A 52 -11.85 19.45 0.70
N PRO A 53 -11.60 20.35 1.69
CA PRO A 53 -10.23 20.70 2.05
C PRO A 53 -9.40 19.49 2.48
N TRP A 54 -10.01 18.57 3.24
CA TRP A 54 -9.36 17.34 3.68
C TRP A 54 -9.01 16.41 2.50
N LEU A 55 -9.95 16.21 1.55
CA LEU A 55 -9.71 15.39 0.35
C LEU A 55 -8.61 15.97 -0.56
N LEU A 56 -8.50 17.30 -0.62
CA LEU A 56 -7.46 17.95 -1.43
C LEU A 56 -6.07 17.89 -0.78
N ASP A 57 -5.99 17.64 0.52
CA ASP A 57 -4.75 17.55 1.29
C ASP A 57 -4.59 16.17 1.96
N GLU A 58 -5.20 15.13 1.37
CA GLU A 58 -5.29 13.78 1.93
C GLU A 58 -3.90 13.22 2.33
N GLU A 59 -2.89 13.46 1.48
CA GLU A 59 -1.53 13.00 1.75
C GLU A 59 -0.97 13.58 3.04
N GLN A 60 -1.22 14.87 3.33
CA GLN A 60 -0.79 15.54 4.55
C GLN A 60 -1.57 15.03 5.77
N GLU A 61 -2.87 14.81 5.62
CA GLU A 61 -3.77 14.36 6.67
C GLU A 61 -3.51 12.90 7.10
N LEU A 62 -3.02 12.07 6.19
CA LEU A 62 -2.62 10.69 6.48
C LEU A 62 -1.18 10.58 7.02
N ARG A 63 -0.39 11.66 7.04
CA ARG A 63 0.98 11.60 7.59
C ARG A 63 0.96 11.26 9.08
N GLY A 64 1.67 10.19 9.42
CA GLY A 64 1.80 9.73 10.81
C GLY A 64 0.75 8.70 11.22
N VAL A 65 -0.22 8.37 10.35
CA VAL A 65 -1.12 7.23 10.57
C VAL A 65 -0.40 5.96 10.11
N SER A 66 -0.15 5.01 11.01
CA SER A 66 0.51 3.77 10.59
C SER A 66 -0.45 2.87 9.82
N PHE A 67 0.03 2.23 8.76
CA PHE A 67 -0.80 1.30 7.98
C PHE A 67 -1.32 0.13 8.83
N SER A 68 -0.55 -0.30 9.83
CA SER A 68 -0.98 -1.30 10.81
C SER A 68 -2.16 -0.86 11.67
N GLU A 69 -2.23 0.42 12.06
CA GLU A 69 -3.38 0.97 12.78
C GLU A 69 -4.60 1.02 11.88
N VAL A 70 -4.45 1.47 10.63
CA VAL A 70 -5.56 1.46 9.65
C VAL A 70 -6.13 0.05 9.48
N ILE A 71 -5.29 -0.98 9.32
CA ILE A 71 -5.75 -2.38 9.23
C ILE A 71 -6.45 -2.81 10.53
N PHE A 72 -5.90 -2.47 11.69
CA PHE A 72 -6.50 -2.84 12.97
C PHE A 72 -7.86 -2.19 13.17
N ASP A 73 -7.99 -0.89 12.92
CA ASP A 73 -9.24 -0.16 13.13
C ASP A 73 -10.33 -0.55 12.12
N THR A 74 -9.94 -0.97 10.91
CA THR A 74 -10.89 -1.39 9.85
C THR A 74 -11.28 -2.87 9.93
N THR A 75 -10.44 -3.74 10.48
CA THR A 75 -10.65 -5.21 10.45
C THR A 75 -10.63 -5.90 11.82
N GLY A 76 -10.17 -5.22 12.86
CA GLY A 76 -9.85 -5.80 14.17
C GLY A 76 -8.64 -6.75 14.18
N LYS A 77 -7.92 -6.89 13.05
CA LYS A 77 -6.76 -7.79 12.93
C LYS A 77 -5.46 -7.01 13.13
N LYS A 78 -4.52 -7.60 13.87
CA LYS A 78 -3.18 -7.02 14.07
C LYS A 78 -2.25 -7.45 12.94
N VAL A 79 -1.55 -6.49 12.36
CA VAL A 79 -0.40 -6.76 11.49
C VAL A 79 0.79 -7.12 12.38
N LEU A 80 1.36 -8.30 12.17
CA LEU A 80 2.56 -8.72 12.88
C LEU A 80 3.79 -8.15 12.16
N PRO A 81 4.71 -7.46 12.86
CA PRO A 81 5.92 -6.97 12.24
C PRO A 81 6.79 -8.14 11.78
N PHE A 82 7.51 -7.93 10.68
CA PHE A 82 8.54 -8.85 10.24
C PHE A 82 9.73 -8.79 11.19
N ASP A 83 10.24 -9.96 11.60
CA ASP A 83 11.42 -10.06 12.45
C ASP A 83 12.51 -10.89 11.76
N ALA A 84 13.60 -10.24 11.35
CA ALA A 84 14.76 -10.90 10.74
C ALA A 84 15.44 -11.92 11.69
N ASN A 85 15.22 -11.83 13.00
CA ASN A 85 15.74 -12.79 13.96
C ASN A 85 14.80 -13.99 14.18
N ASN A 86 13.56 -13.90 13.70
CA ASN A 86 12.61 -15.01 13.72
C ASN A 86 12.91 -16.03 12.61
N ALA A 87 13.04 -17.31 12.98
CA ALA A 87 13.40 -18.37 12.04
C ALA A 87 12.33 -18.61 10.95
N ILE A 88 11.04 -18.45 11.27
CA ILE A 88 9.93 -18.62 10.31
C ILE A 88 9.98 -17.48 9.30
N ASP A 89 10.13 -16.23 9.77
CA ASP A 89 10.15 -15.04 8.92
C ASP A 89 11.31 -15.10 7.93
N ARG A 90 12.51 -15.42 8.40
CA ARG A 90 13.67 -15.62 7.50
C ARG A 90 13.42 -16.71 6.46
N ARG A 91 12.86 -17.86 6.87
CA ARG A 91 12.62 -18.97 5.96
C ARG A 91 11.62 -18.59 4.88
N VAL A 92 10.51 -17.96 5.26
CA VAL A 92 9.48 -17.51 4.32
C VAL A 92 10.01 -16.41 3.40
N ALA A 93 10.73 -15.41 3.94
CA ALA A 93 11.35 -14.37 3.14
C ALA A 93 12.36 -14.93 2.12
N LYS A 94 13.16 -15.91 2.50
CA LYS A 94 14.09 -16.60 1.59
C LYS A 94 13.35 -17.33 0.47
N ALA A 95 12.25 -18.01 0.78
CA ALA A 95 11.42 -18.68 -0.21
C ALA A 95 10.77 -17.69 -1.19
N ILE A 96 10.25 -16.57 -0.69
CA ILE A 96 9.72 -15.47 -1.51
C ILE A 96 10.82 -14.95 -2.43
N SER A 97 11.99 -14.58 -1.90
CA SER A 97 13.10 -14.07 -2.72
C SER A 97 13.47 -15.02 -3.85
N ALA A 98 13.68 -16.31 -3.55
CA ALA A 98 14.06 -17.30 -4.54
C ALA A 98 12.97 -17.52 -5.61
N ALA A 99 11.70 -17.57 -5.20
CA ALA A 99 10.58 -17.71 -6.13
C ALA A 99 10.50 -16.50 -7.06
N CYS A 100 10.70 -15.28 -6.53
CA CYS A 100 10.65 -14.06 -7.32
C CYS A 100 11.79 -13.94 -8.33
N ASP A 101 13.01 -14.30 -7.94
CA ASP A 101 14.17 -14.35 -8.86
C ASP A 101 13.89 -15.30 -10.03
N GLU A 102 13.36 -16.48 -9.73
CA GLU A 102 13.00 -17.46 -10.75
C GLU A 102 11.80 -17.02 -11.60
N THR A 103 10.78 -16.38 -11.03
CA THR A 103 9.66 -15.77 -11.78
C THR A 103 10.17 -14.75 -12.78
N VAL A 104 11.01 -13.80 -12.34
CA VAL A 104 11.60 -12.78 -13.22
C VAL A 104 12.39 -13.43 -14.34
N LYS A 105 13.22 -14.44 -14.02
CA LYS A 105 13.99 -15.19 -15.01
C LYS A 105 13.09 -15.86 -16.04
N ARG A 106 12.04 -16.58 -15.62
CA ARG A 106 11.09 -17.28 -16.52
C ARG A 106 10.39 -16.31 -17.46
N LEU A 107 9.86 -15.22 -16.93
CA LEU A 107 9.09 -14.24 -17.70
C LEU A 107 9.98 -13.48 -18.69
N ASN A 108 11.24 -13.22 -18.34
CA ASN A 108 12.19 -12.55 -19.23
C ASN A 108 12.79 -13.44 -20.32
N THR A 109 12.47 -14.74 -20.37
CA THR A 109 12.91 -15.60 -21.49
C THR A 109 12.29 -15.18 -22.83
N ALA A 110 12.92 -15.56 -23.95
CA ALA A 110 12.44 -15.22 -25.30
C ALA A 110 11.03 -15.78 -25.60
N HIS A 111 10.62 -16.85 -24.92
CA HIS A 111 9.29 -17.45 -25.01
C HIS A 111 8.44 -17.19 -23.76
N GLY A 112 8.86 -16.27 -22.89
CA GLY A 112 8.16 -15.94 -21.66
C GLY A 112 6.80 -15.29 -21.94
N ALA A 113 5.84 -15.53 -21.05
CA ALA A 113 4.45 -15.10 -21.21
C ALA A 113 4.27 -13.58 -21.42
N ILE A 114 5.27 -12.77 -21.06
CA ILE A 114 5.18 -11.30 -21.07
C ILE A 114 5.83 -10.66 -22.30
N GLN A 115 6.46 -11.44 -23.20
CA GLN A 115 7.20 -10.87 -24.33
C GLN A 115 6.29 -10.20 -25.37
N ASN A 116 5.02 -10.64 -25.46
CA ASN A 116 4.03 -10.11 -26.41
C ASN A 116 2.90 -9.32 -25.72
N VAL A 117 3.06 -9.00 -24.43
CA VAL A 117 2.05 -8.28 -23.66
C VAL A 117 2.26 -6.77 -23.83
N ASN A 118 1.28 -6.09 -24.41
CA ASN A 118 1.37 -4.66 -24.70
C ASN A 118 1.08 -3.77 -23.47
N ARG A 119 0.35 -4.29 -22.48
CA ARG A 119 -0.06 -3.55 -21.27
C ARG A 119 0.63 -4.12 -20.04
N ILE A 120 1.37 -3.29 -19.31
CA ILE A 120 2.06 -3.72 -18.08
C ILE A 120 1.12 -4.31 -17.02
N ASN A 121 -0.15 -3.88 -17.00
CA ASN A 121 -1.16 -4.42 -16.08
C ASN A 121 -1.56 -5.87 -16.38
N GLU A 122 -1.29 -6.37 -17.58
CA GLU A 122 -1.48 -7.79 -17.93
C GLU A 122 -0.25 -8.63 -17.51
N VAL A 123 0.91 -7.99 -17.38
CA VAL A 123 2.16 -8.61 -16.90
C VAL A 123 2.07 -8.97 -15.42
N SER A 124 1.34 -8.20 -14.60
CA SER A 124 1.21 -8.48 -13.16
C SER A 124 0.52 -9.82 -12.90
N SER A 125 -0.59 -10.12 -13.58
CA SER A 125 -1.29 -11.39 -13.40
C SER A 125 -0.42 -12.61 -13.76
N HIS A 126 0.36 -12.53 -14.84
CA HIS A 126 1.32 -13.58 -15.20
C HIS A 126 2.43 -13.76 -14.15
N PHE A 127 2.86 -12.66 -13.53
CA PHE A 127 3.84 -12.71 -12.46
C PHE A 127 3.26 -13.32 -11.19
N GLU A 128 2.08 -12.87 -10.75
CA GLU A 128 1.37 -13.41 -9.59
C GLU A 128 1.13 -14.91 -9.73
N ASP A 129 0.66 -15.37 -10.90
CA ASP A 129 0.44 -16.78 -11.17
C ASP A 129 1.75 -17.58 -11.12
N SER A 130 2.79 -17.13 -11.83
CA SER A 130 4.08 -17.83 -11.83
C SER A 130 4.75 -17.84 -10.44
N LEU A 131 4.63 -16.75 -9.68
CA LEU A 131 5.14 -16.65 -8.32
C LEU A 131 4.39 -17.60 -7.38
N ARG A 132 3.06 -17.64 -7.46
CA ARG A 132 2.23 -18.57 -6.70
C ARG A 132 2.59 -20.02 -7.00
N GLU A 133 2.76 -20.39 -8.26
CA GLU A 133 3.18 -21.74 -8.66
C GLU A 133 4.54 -22.11 -8.04
N LEU A 134 5.53 -21.22 -8.17
CA LEU A 134 6.87 -21.44 -7.60
C LEU A 134 6.86 -21.57 -6.08
N LEU A 135 6.13 -20.69 -5.38
CA LEU A 135 5.99 -20.77 -3.92
C LEU A 135 5.34 -22.07 -3.46
N ASN A 136 4.35 -22.59 -4.21
CA ASN A 136 3.73 -23.87 -3.91
C ASN A 136 4.64 -25.09 -4.16
N THR A 137 5.79 -24.92 -4.82
CA THR A 137 6.82 -25.99 -4.88
C THR A 137 7.67 -26.06 -3.61
N THR A 138 7.62 -25.03 -2.75
CA THR A 138 8.39 -24.98 -1.52
C THR A 138 7.69 -25.81 -0.44
N HIS A 139 8.35 -26.88 0.01
CA HIS A 139 7.82 -27.73 1.09
C HIS A 139 7.52 -26.90 2.35
N GLY A 140 6.34 -27.15 2.94
CA GLY A 140 5.90 -26.48 4.16
C GLY A 140 5.26 -25.11 3.91
N LEU A 141 5.16 -24.64 2.67
CA LEU A 141 4.43 -23.42 2.32
C LEU A 141 3.21 -23.74 1.45
N ARG A 142 2.18 -22.92 1.57
CA ARG A 142 1.08 -22.83 0.61
C ARG A 142 0.90 -21.38 0.21
N CYS A 143 0.83 -21.10 -1.09
CA CYS A 143 0.52 -19.79 -1.64
C CYS A 143 -0.79 -19.83 -2.42
N ASP A 144 -1.73 -18.95 -2.08
CA ASP A 144 -3.05 -18.91 -2.70
C ASP A 144 -3.54 -17.46 -2.80
N PHE A 145 -4.70 -17.24 -3.40
CA PHE A 145 -5.36 -15.93 -3.31
C PHE A 145 -5.93 -15.71 -1.90
N PRO A 146 -5.96 -14.46 -1.40
CA PRO A 146 -6.62 -14.16 -0.13
C PRO A 146 -8.09 -14.55 -0.14
N LEU A 147 -8.62 -14.82 1.04
CA LEU A 147 -10.01 -15.22 1.22
C LEU A 147 -10.87 -14.02 1.61
N THR A 148 -12.11 -14.00 1.15
CA THR A 148 -13.15 -13.10 1.66
C THR A 148 -13.59 -13.52 3.06
N ALA A 149 -14.44 -12.69 3.69
CA ALA A 149 -15.09 -13.04 4.96
C ALA A 149 -15.93 -14.34 4.85
N GLU A 150 -16.42 -14.67 3.66
CA GLU A 150 -17.15 -15.91 3.35
C GLU A 150 -16.24 -17.07 2.89
N GLU A 151 -14.92 -16.97 3.13
CA GLU A 151 -13.91 -17.98 2.80
C GLU A 151 -13.77 -18.28 1.30
N LYS A 152 -14.19 -17.36 0.43
CA LYS A 152 -14.01 -17.50 -1.02
C LYS A 152 -12.70 -16.87 -1.47
N ALA A 153 -12.02 -17.50 -2.43
CA ALA A 153 -10.83 -16.90 -3.03
C ALA A 153 -11.16 -15.60 -3.75
N GLN A 154 -10.41 -14.54 -3.44
CA GLN A 154 -10.54 -13.21 -4.04
C GLN A 154 -9.25 -12.90 -4.81
N ARG A 155 -9.36 -12.85 -6.14
CA ARG A 155 -8.22 -12.61 -7.05
C ARG A 155 -7.90 -11.13 -7.25
N SER A 156 -8.81 -10.23 -6.87
CA SER A 156 -8.66 -8.79 -7.09
C SER A 156 -8.76 -8.00 -5.80
N GLY A 157 -8.00 -6.91 -5.71
CA GLY A 157 -7.94 -6.08 -4.51
C GLY A 157 -6.71 -6.41 -3.66
N TYR A 158 -6.58 -5.75 -2.51
CA TYR A 158 -5.44 -5.93 -1.63
C TYR A 158 -5.74 -6.94 -0.52
N PRO A 159 -4.81 -7.83 -0.17
CA PRO A 159 -3.54 -8.12 -0.85
C PRO A 159 -3.70 -9.03 -2.08
N ASP A 160 -2.64 -9.20 -2.90
CA ASP A 160 -2.72 -10.03 -4.11
C ASP A 160 -2.57 -11.54 -3.80
N LEU A 161 -1.65 -11.88 -2.90
CA LEU A 161 -1.31 -13.27 -2.55
C LEU A 161 -1.29 -13.48 -1.04
N ARG A 162 -1.66 -14.69 -0.62
CA ARG A 162 -1.64 -15.18 0.76
C ARG A 162 -0.74 -16.41 0.85
N ILE A 163 0.31 -16.30 1.65
CA ILE A 163 1.22 -17.40 1.97
C ILE A 163 0.89 -17.90 3.37
N THR A 164 0.73 -19.22 3.54
CA THR A 164 0.60 -19.87 4.84
C THR A 164 1.81 -20.75 5.06
N ASP A 165 2.51 -20.52 6.16
CA ASP A 165 3.46 -21.50 6.68
C ASP A 165 2.69 -22.66 7.32
N LEU A 166 2.81 -23.87 6.77
CA LEU A 166 1.97 -25.00 7.15
C LEU A 166 2.33 -25.56 8.52
N GLU A 167 3.58 -25.38 8.97
CA GLU A 167 4.05 -25.80 10.28
C GLU A 167 3.57 -24.84 11.36
N SER A 168 3.91 -23.55 11.25
CA SER A 168 3.61 -22.56 12.28
C SER A 168 2.21 -21.96 12.16
N LYS A 169 1.49 -22.24 11.08
CA LYS A 169 0.20 -21.63 10.69
C LYS A 169 0.25 -20.11 10.50
N ARG A 170 1.44 -19.50 10.42
CA ARG A 170 1.57 -18.05 10.21
C ARG A 170 1.18 -17.70 8.79
N VAL A 171 0.50 -16.57 8.66
CA VAL A 171 0.02 -16.05 7.37
C VAL A 171 0.82 -14.81 7.02
N PHE A 172 1.29 -14.76 5.78
CA PHE A 172 1.97 -13.64 5.18
C PHE A 172 1.16 -13.18 3.97
N TYR A 173 1.01 -11.88 3.81
CA TYR A 173 0.34 -11.30 2.66
C TYR A 173 1.37 -10.62 1.77
N LEU A 174 1.21 -10.78 0.46
CA LEU A 174 2.17 -10.30 -0.52
C LEU A 174 1.44 -9.50 -1.60
N ASP A 175 1.99 -8.35 -1.94
CA ASP A 175 1.55 -7.47 -3.02
C ASP A 175 2.78 -7.19 -3.92
N PRO A 176 3.06 -8.06 -4.91
CA PRO A 176 4.23 -7.92 -5.78
C PRO A 176 4.08 -6.76 -6.76
N LYS A 177 5.07 -5.86 -6.81
CA LYS A 177 5.09 -4.75 -7.78
C LYS A 177 6.21 -4.91 -8.81
N LEU A 178 5.87 -4.76 -10.08
CA LEU A 178 6.78 -4.95 -11.22
C LEU A 178 7.17 -3.67 -11.91
N TYR A 179 8.45 -3.51 -12.20
CA TYR A 179 8.98 -2.37 -12.95
C TYR A 179 9.78 -2.81 -14.16
N ALA A 180 9.77 -1.98 -15.20
CA ALA A 180 10.69 -2.13 -16.31
C ALA A 180 12.10 -1.78 -15.85
N ALA A 181 13.11 -2.45 -16.41
CA ALA A 181 14.51 -2.12 -16.13
C ALA A 181 14.78 -0.61 -16.28
N GLY A 182 15.44 -0.01 -15.28
CA GLY A 182 15.71 1.44 -15.23
C GLY A 182 14.57 2.32 -14.70
N SER A 183 13.41 1.76 -14.34
CA SER A 183 12.25 2.53 -13.84
C SER A 183 11.94 2.33 -12.35
N ARG A 184 12.91 1.81 -11.58
CA ARG A 184 12.72 1.47 -10.16
C ARG A 184 12.28 2.66 -9.31
N ASP A 185 12.90 3.82 -9.54
CA ASP A 185 12.71 5.03 -8.74
C ASP A 185 11.57 5.92 -9.26
N SER A 186 10.77 5.43 -10.21
CA SER A 186 9.56 6.12 -10.67
C SER A 186 8.53 6.21 -9.55
N SER A 187 8.02 7.41 -9.30
CA SER A 187 7.03 7.72 -8.25
C SER A 187 5.64 7.09 -8.47
N PHE A 188 5.40 6.42 -9.60
CA PHE A 188 4.08 5.94 -10.00
C PHE A 188 3.68 4.58 -9.38
N ARG A 189 4.06 4.32 -8.13
CA ARG A 189 3.90 3.01 -7.46
C ARG A 189 3.38 3.18 -6.04
N ALA A 190 2.06 3.32 -5.91
CA ALA A 190 1.38 3.33 -4.62
C ALA A 190 0.85 1.94 -4.26
N PHE A 191 0.88 1.62 -2.97
CA PHE A 191 0.05 0.55 -2.40
C PHE A 191 -1.37 1.10 -2.24
N TYR A 192 -2.36 0.38 -2.74
CA TYR A 192 -3.77 0.75 -2.57
C TYR A 192 -4.41 -0.14 -1.53
N PHE A 193 -4.99 0.45 -0.49
CA PHE A 193 -5.79 -0.26 0.49
C PHE A 193 -7.21 0.29 0.49
N GLU A 194 -8.16 -0.57 0.15
CA GLU A 194 -9.59 -0.24 0.14
C GLU A 194 -10.31 -1.24 1.07
N PRO A 195 -10.55 -0.88 2.34
CA PRO A 195 -11.24 -1.77 3.26
C PRO A 195 -12.70 -1.94 2.81
N LYS A 196 -13.12 -3.18 2.60
CA LYS A 196 -14.53 -3.52 2.36
C LYS A 196 -15.20 -3.85 3.70
N LYS A 197 -16.43 -3.36 3.88
CA LYS A 197 -17.27 -3.70 5.04
C LYS A 197 -17.76 -5.13 4.99
#